data_AF-A0A7S0SRE9-F1
#
_entry.id   AF-A0A7S0SRE9-F1
#
_cell.length_a   1.000
_cell.length_b   1.000
_cell.length_c   1.000
_cell.angle_alpha   90.00
_cell.angle_beta   90.00
_cell.angle_gamma   90.00
#
_symmetry.space_group_name_H-M   'P 1'
#
loop_
_entity.id
_entity.type
_entity.pdbx_description
1 polymer ?
#
loop_
_entity_poly.entity_id
_entity_poly.type
_entity_poly.pdbx_seq_one_letter_code
_entity_poly.pdbx_strand_id
1 'polypeptide(L)'
;KYVRREIRSLSDIDRETLFNAISIIQRVPTQVGKRLYGKNYYSKDYFNRMHLYYGGSKSCDHWHQGPGFVTSHITFSLQYERALQAINPSLSLPYWDFTLESTFYDSDSFRDSGVFSEDWFGDAKCNNTYHTIKNGRFSYISVMKNAVNFSTVYSPQGLLRSPWNTDPTPYMTRSNTIYGVINNLKPSGCSEYHRAMGFRDWKNLAKQLNSNAHGHIHELMGGSWNPILTVKKPVTNPITGKDAYEFLHATESYSKILWRYNYLVCPEKISKCLSSSYYDDDDCLCQCTAESLQDQTPIQIISSTGIIKSLVFFDKNGNEITSWQNKTSKSLYDVLPGYTIDESNAIFQRIMDILCSPGHIGDMFQATSTNDVTFWVLHPTLDRLWHRLRLNANNGVIDFDDTWPDSEQTCNGHYSYDPTPFKNIYDSNNVVYTNIQLYDIINPSLDSFPYIYEHFRWSHCVALGLDMSGTTN
;
A
#
# COMPACT_ATOMS: atom_id res chain seq x y z
N LYS A 1 3.83 29.28 4.04
CA LYS A 1 3.71 27.84 3.71
C LYS A 1 4.49 27.03 4.73
N TYR A 2 4.04 25.83 5.08
CA TYR A 2 4.82 24.88 5.87
C TYR A 2 5.97 24.29 5.03
N VAL A 3 7.03 23.82 5.68
CA VAL A 3 8.15 23.16 5.00
C VAL A 3 8.17 21.70 5.43
N ARG A 4 8.09 20.78 4.46
CA ARG A 4 8.27 19.33 4.66
C ARG A 4 9.73 18.96 4.49
N ARG A 5 10.26 18.23 5.46
CA ARG A 5 11.66 17.80 5.56
C ARG A 5 11.75 16.28 5.57
N GLU A 6 12.93 15.77 5.24
CA GLU A 6 13.21 14.35 5.43
C GLU A 6 13.19 14.06 6.94
N ILE A 7 12.58 12.96 7.36
CA ILE A 7 12.33 12.73 8.79
C ILE A 7 13.61 12.67 9.63
N ARG A 8 14.73 12.21 9.06
CA ARG A 8 16.03 12.13 9.73
C ARG A 8 16.76 13.47 9.78
N SER A 9 16.32 14.48 9.02
CA SER A 9 16.86 15.85 9.11
C SER A 9 16.13 16.73 10.12
N LEU A 10 15.03 16.24 10.72
CA LEU A 10 14.36 16.94 11.82
C LEU A 10 15.26 17.02 13.05
N SER A 11 15.20 18.15 13.75
CA SER A 11 15.79 18.25 15.08
C SER A 11 15.11 17.26 16.03
N ASP A 12 15.79 16.89 17.12
CA ASP A 12 15.20 16.00 18.12
C ASP A 12 13.90 16.58 18.69
N ILE A 13 13.85 17.90 18.93
CA ILE A 13 12.65 18.58 19.43
C ILE A 13 11.50 18.49 18.42
N ASP A 14 11.76 18.75 17.14
CA ASP A 14 10.71 18.68 16.09
C ASP A 14 10.21 17.25 15.91
N ARG A 15 11.12 16.28 15.89
CA ARG A 15 10.80 14.85 15.76
C ARG A 15 9.97 14.37 16.95
N GLU A 16 10.36 14.74 18.16
CA GLU A 16 9.62 14.39 19.38
C GLU A 16 8.24 15.04 19.43
N THR A 17 8.12 16.29 19.01
CA THR A 17 6.85 17.00 18.90
C THR A 17 5.92 16.31 17.91
N LEU A 18 6.45 15.91 16.75
CA LEU A 18 5.70 15.15 15.74
C LEU A 18 5.26 13.78 16.28
N PHE A 19 6.17 12.99 16.85
CA PHE A 19 5.86 11.66 17.36
C PHE A 19 4.84 11.68 18.50
N ASN A 20 4.86 12.71 19.35
CA ASN A 20 3.83 12.93 20.36
C ASN A 20 2.46 13.19 19.72
N ALA A 21 2.38 14.07 18.72
CA ALA A 21 1.12 14.36 18.02
C ALA A 21 0.59 13.13 17.26
N ILE A 22 1.45 12.36 16.58
CA ILE A 22 1.07 11.08 15.96
C ILE A 22 0.52 10.13 17.02
N SER A 23 1.21 9.95 18.16
CA SER A 23 0.75 9.06 19.23
C SER A 23 -0.64 9.46 19.76
N ILE A 24 -0.92 10.77 19.85
CA ILE A 24 -2.26 11.27 20.20
C ILE A 24 -3.29 10.85 19.15
N ILE A 25 -3.04 11.07 17.85
CA ILE A 25 -3.96 10.64 16.77
C ILE A 25 -4.25 9.14 16.82
N GLN A 26 -3.22 8.35 17.16
CA GLN A 26 -3.29 6.90 17.20
C GLN A 26 -4.12 6.37 18.40
N ARG A 27 -4.21 7.13 19.51
CA ARG A 27 -4.80 6.66 20.77
C ARG A 27 -6.07 7.41 21.20
N VAL A 28 -6.28 8.64 20.74
CA VAL A 28 -7.41 9.48 21.18
C VAL A 28 -8.55 9.41 20.15
N PRO A 29 -9.74 8.88 20.51
CA PRO A 29 -10.86 8.78 19.58
C PRO A 29 -11.32 10.14 19.03
N THR A 30 -11.80 10.16 17.79
CA THR A 30 -12.20 11.40 17.08
C THR A 30 -13.14 12.29 17.90
N GLN A 31 -14.15 11.73 18.57
CA GLN A 31 -15.09 12.52 19.36
C GLN A 31 -14.43 13.20 20.56
N VAL A 32 -13.48 12.53 21.21
CA VAL A 32 -12.71 13.07 22.33
C VAL A 32 -11.74 14.14 21.84
N GLY A 33 -10.95 13.81 20.82
CA GLY A 33 -9.95 14.74 20.30
C GLY A 33 -10.56 15.99 19.66
N LYS A 34 -11.76 15.92 19.06
CA LYS A 34 -12.47 17.14 18.60
C LYS A 34 -12.84 18.09 19.74
N ARG A 35 -13.09 17.58 20.95
CA ARG A 35 -13.32 18.42 22.14
C ARG A 35 -12.04 19.03 22.69
N LEU A 36 -10.91 18.32 22.57
CA LEU A 36 -9.61 18.75 23.10
C LEU A 36 -8.85 19.68 22.14
N TYR A 37 -8.85 19.36 20.85
CA TYR A 37 -7.99 19.95 19.83
C TYR A 37 -8.78 20.69 18.73
N GLY A 38 -10.11 20.66 18.80
CA GLY A 38 -10.99 21.38 17.89
C GLY A 38 -11.44 20.58 16.66
N LYS A 39 -12.25 21.24 15.82
CA LYS A 39 -13.05 20.59 14.76
C LYS A 39 -12.25 19.84 13.69
N ASN A 40 -10.98 20.21 13.49
CA ASN A 40 -10.10 19.62 12.47
C ASN A 40 -9.43 18.32 12.94
N TYR A 41 -9.58 17.95 14.21
CA TYR A 41 -9.05 16.70 14.73
C TYR A 41 -9.82 15.48 14.19
N TYR A 42 -9.05 14.49 13.74
CA TYR A 42 -9.53 13.16 13.41
C TYR A 42 -8.55 12.11 13.95
N SER A 43 -9.08 11.01 14.47
CA SER A 43 -8.27 9.89 14.99
C SER A 43 -7.85 8.94 13.88
N LYS A 44 -6.88 8.06 14.17
CA LYS A 44 -6.48 6.97 13.27
C LYS A 44 -7.66 6.23 12.66
N ASP A 45 -8.65 5.86 13.46
CA ASP A 45 -9.76 5.05 12.96
C ASP A 45 -10.64 5.78 11.93
N TYR A 46 -10.73 7.12 11.98
CA TYR A 46 -11.40 7.89 10.92
C TYR A 46 -10.64 7.74 9.60
N PHE A 47 -9.33 7.92 9.64
CA PHE A 47 -8.47 7.81 8.47
C PHE A 47 -8.48 6.37 7.92
N ASN A 48 -8.33 5.38 8.80
CA ASN A 48 -8.35 3.98 8.41
C ASN A 48 -9.69 3.56 7.83
N ARG A 49 -10.83 4.03 8.37
CA ARG A 49 -12.14 3.78 7.74
C ARG A 49 -12.22 4.38 6.35
N MET A 50 -11.73 5.59 6.13
CA MET A 50 -11.77 6.24 4.83
C MET A 50 -10.93 5.44 3.81
N HIS A 51 -9.68 5.17 4.14
CA HIS A 51 -8.78 4.41 3.27
C HIS A 51 -9.30 2.99 2.99
N LEU A 52 -9.81 2.32 4.02
CA LEU A 52 -10.41 1.00 3.90
C LEU A 52 -11.69 1.01 3.05
N TYR A 53 -12.52 2.05 3.15
CA TYR A 53 -13.72 2.15 2.31
C TYR A 53 -13.34 2.28 0.83
N TYR A 54 -12.36 3.12 0.49
CA TYR A 54 -11.98 3.35 -0.90
C TYR A 54 -11.03 2.27 -1.46
N GLY A 55 -10.22 1.60 -0.64
CA GLY A 55 -9.35 0.49 -1.07
C GLY A 55 -9.94 -0.91 -0.90
N GLY A 56 -10.88 -1.08 0.04
CA GLY A 56 -11.44 -2.36 0.47
C GLY A 56 -12.87 -2.64 -0.03
N SER A 57 -13.38 -1.82 -0.95
CA SER A 57 -14.73 -1.99 -1.50
C SER A 57 -14.86 -3.20 -2.42
N LYS A 58 -16.08 -3.75 -2.48
CA LYS A 58 -16.44 -4.92 -3.29
C LYS A 58 -16.40 -4.63 -4.79
N SER A 59 -16.81 -3.44 -5.20
CA SER A 59 -16.86 -2.98 -6.59
C SER A 59 -15.48 -3.01 -7.26
N CYS A 60 -14.52 -2.29 -6.68
CA CYS A 60 -13.14 -2.21 -7.15
C CYS A 60 -12.27 -1.45 -6.11
N ASP A 61 -11.02 -1.15 -6.46
CA ASP A 61 -10.09 -0.36 -5.66
C ASP A 61 -10.11 1.09 -6.17
N HIS A 62 -10.79 1.99 -5.45
CA HIS A 62 -11.07 3.36 -5.88
C HIS A 62 -9.90 4.32 -5.68
N TRP A 63 -8.89 3.93 -4.88
CA TRP A 63 -7.77 4.80 -4.51
C TRP A 63 -6.41 4.27 -4.97
N HIS A 64 -6.31 3.03 -5.44
CA HIS A 64 -5.07 2.44 -5.96
C HIS A 64 -5.27 1.95 -7.38
N GLN A 65 -4.17 1.66 -8.09
CA GLN A 65 -4.19 1.05 -9.43
C GLN A 65 -4.82 1.94 -10.52
N GLY A 66 -4.78 3.27 -10.34
CA GLY A 66 -5.25 4.24 -11.33
C GLY A 66 -4.78 5.67 -11.02
N PRO A 67 -5.03 6.63 -11.94
CA PRO A 67 -4.53 8.00 -11.86
C PRO A 67 -5.08 8.81 -10.67
N GLY A 68 -6.22 8.41 -10.09
CA GLY A 68 -6.77 9.03 -8.88
C GLY A 68 -5.96 8.77 -7.60
N PHE A 69 -4.98 7.86 -7.66
CA PHE A 69 -4.11 7.52 -6.52
C PHE A 69 -3.38 8.73 -5.95
N VAL A 70 -2.71 9.50 -6.80
CA VAL A 70 -1.82 10.58 -6.39
C VAL A 70 -2.61 11.73 -5.75
N THR A 71 -3.67 12.19 -6.42
CA THR A 71 -4.56 13.25 -5.92
C THR A 71 -5.21 12.86 -4.59
N SER A 72 -5.65 11.60 -4.47
CA SER A 72 -6.28 11.08 -3.25
C SER A 72 -5.30 11.01 -2.09
N HIS A 73 -4.12 10.40 -2.26
CA HIS A 73 -3.16 10.19 -1.17
C HIS A 73 -2.51 11.49 -0.68
N ILE A 74 -2.29 12.45 -1.57
CA ILE A 74 -1.75 13.76 -1.16
C ILE A 74 -2.78 14.55 -0.36
N THR A 75 -4.02 14.56 -0.83
CA THR A 75 -5.11 15.25 -0.11
C THR A 75 -5.42 14.57 1.22
N PHE A 76 -5.35 13.24 1.27
CA PHE A 76 -5.48 12.45 2.49
C PHE A 76 -4.35 12.74 3.49
N SER A 77 -3.10 12.82 3.02
CA SER A 77 -1.95 13.21 3.83
C SER A 77 -2.09 14.64 4.37
N LEU A 78 -2.58 15.58 3.56
CA LEU A 78 -2.85 16.95 4.01
C LEU A 78 -3.98 17.00 5.05
N GLN A 79 -5.02 16.18 4.93
CA GLN A 79 -6.05 16.07 5.95
C GLN A 79 -5.49 15.54 7.28
N TYR A 80 -4.56 14.58 7.22
CA TYR A 80 -3.84 14.08 8.40
C TYR A 80 -2.90 15.15 8.99
N GLU A 81 -2.18 15.89 8.16
CA GLU A 81 -1.36 17.03 8.59
C GLU A 81 -2.21 18.07 9.35
N ARG A 82 -3.44 18.35 8.89
CA ARG A 82 -4.37 19.24 9.61
C ARG A 82 -4.84 18.69 10.95
N ALA A 83 -4.98 17.37 11.08
CA ALA A 83 -5.27 16.74 12.36
C ALA A 83 -4.06 16.86 13.31
N LEU A 84 -2.83 16.77 12.81
CA LEU A 84 -1.61 17.06 13.58
C LEU A 84 -1.56 18.54 13.98
N GLN A 85 -1.87 19.46 13.07
CA GLN A 85 -1.89 20.90 13.33
C GLN A 85 -2.98 21.34 14.32
N ALA A 86 -4.06 20.58 14.44
CA ALA A 86 -5.06 20.78 15.49
C ALA A 86 -4.47 20.52 16.89
N ILE A 87 -3.50 19.60 17.00
CA ILE A 87 -2.77 19.32 18.25
C ILE A 87 -1.65 20.34 18.46
N ASN A 88 -0.84 20.56 17.43
CA ASN A 88 0.22 21.56 17.45
C ASN A 88 0.34 22.27 16.08
N PRO A 89 -0.04 23.55 15.99
CA PRO A 89 -0.04 24.31 14.74
C PRO A 89 1.33 24.45 14.06
N SER A 90 2.46 24.20 14.73
CA SER A 90 3.78 24.30 14.09
C SER A 90 4.13 23.09 13.23
N LEU A 91 3.34 22.01 13.30
CA LEU A 91 3.66 20.74 12.65
C LEU A 91 3.37 20.74 11.14
N SER A 92 4.30 20.13 10.40
CA SER A 92 4.14 19.70 9.02
C SER A 92 4.48 18.21 8.93
N LEU A 93 3.91 17.51 7.94
CA LEU A 93 4.29 16.12 7.70
C LEU A 93 5.72 16.07 7.11
N PRO A 94 6.63 15.26 7.68
CA PRO A 94 7.89 14.97 7.00
C PRO A 94 7.67 13.91 5.91
N TYR A 95 8.74 13.60 5.19
CA TYR A 95 8.80 12.44 4.30
C TYR A 95 9.88 11.47 4.77
N TRP A 96 9.65 10.17 4.58
CA TRP A 96 10.63 9.11 4.76
C TRP A 96 11.17 8.72 3.38
N ASP A 97 12.40 9.15 3.10
CA ASP A 97 13.06 8.79 1.84
C ASP A 97 13.60 7.37 1.93
N PHE A 98 12.76 6.40 1.54
CA PHE A 98 13.10 4.97 1.55
C PHE A 98 14.06 4.56 0.42
N THR A 99 14.42 5.47 -0.49
CA THR A 99 15.51 5.20 -1.43
C THR A 99 16.86 5.09 -0.70
N LEU A 100 16.97 5.70 0.49
CA LEU A 100 18.12 5.52 1.38
C LEU A 100 18.22 4.09 1.89
N GLU A 101 17.11 3.48 2.34
CA GLU A 101 17.07 2.06 2.69
C GLU A 101 17.46 1.18 1.50
N SER A 102 16.95 1.49 0.30
CA SER A 102 17.28 0.75 -0.92
C SER A 102 18.77 0.84 -1.29
N THR A 103 19.41 1.99 -1.07
CA THR A 103 20.81 2.24 -1.42
C THR A 103 21.80 1.71 -0.38
N PHE A 104 21.53 1.90 0.91
CA PHE A 104 22.52 1.68 1.97
C PHE A 104 22.37 0.36 2.73
N TYR A 105 21.32 -0.41 2.45
CA TYR A 105 21.07 -1.68 3.11
C TYR A 105 20.85 -2.79 2.08
N ASP A 106 21.04 -4.03 2.52
CA ASP A 106 20.67 -5.22 1.78
C ASP A 106 19.20 -5.59 2.02
N SER A 107 18.68 -6.50 1.20
CA SER A 107 17.26 -6.84 1.22
C SER A 107 16.82 -7.51 2.52
N ASP A 108 17.72 -8.22 3.17
CA ASP A 108 17.53 -8.85 4.47
C ASP A 108 17.71 -7.87 5.65
N SER A 109 18.45 -6.77 5.44
CA SER A 109 18.89 -5.85 6.51
C SER A 109 18.26 -4.46 6.48
N PHE A 110 17.53 -4.03 5.44
CA PHE A 110 16.95 -2.67 5.43
C PHE A 110 16.00 -2.39 6.60
N ARG A 111 15.39 -3.43 7.17
CA ARG A 111 14.52 -3.35 8.35
C ARG A 111 15.29 -3.08 9.65
N ASP A 112 16.62 -3.13 9.62
CA ASP A 112 17.51 -2.70 10.70
C ASP A 112 17.85 -1.20 10.63
N SER A 113 17.30 -0.47 9.65
CA SER A 113 17.44 0.98 9.59
C SER A 113 16.97 1.65 10.87
N GLY A 114 17.67 2.71 11.28
CA GLY A 114 17.39 3.45 12.52
C GLY A 114 15.97 4.02 12.61
N VAL A 115 15.27 4.16 11.47
CA VAL A 115 13.84 4.55 11.46
C VAL A 115 12.93 3.52 12.14
N PHE A 116 13.36 2.27 12.24
CA PHE A 116 12.66 1.17 12.92
C PHE A 116 13.16 0.91 14.35
N SER A 117 13.99 1.80 14.90
CA SER A 117 14.39 1.72 16.31
C SER A 117 13.20 1.97 17.25
N GLU A 118 13.31 1.54 18.51
CA GLU A 118 12.23 1.62 19.50
C GLU A 118 11.77 3.06 19.79
N ASP A 119 12.70 4.03 19.76
CA ASP A 119 12.41 5.45 19.96
C ASP A 119 11.85 6.13 18.69
N TRP A 120 11.77 5.41 17.57
CA TRP A 120 11.23 5.86 16.30
C TRP A 120 9.93 5.12 15.96
N PHE A 121 9.84 4.48 14.79
CA PHE A 121 8.62 3.80 14.34
C PHE A 121 8.47 2.38 14.88
N GLY A 122 9.41 1.91 15.70
CA GLY A 122 9.42 0.56 16.25
C GLY A 122 9.75 -0.51 15.21
N ASP A 123 9.97 -1.72 15.71
CA ASP A 123 10.45 -2.86 14.93
C ASP A 123 9.56 -3.17 13.70
N ALA A 124 10.20 -3.40 12.56
CA ALA A 124 9.54 -3.85 11.33
C ALA A 124 9.50 -5.38 11.19
N LYS A 125 10.23 -6.13 12.04
CA LYS A 125 10.37 -7.59 12.03
C LYS A 125 9.65 -8.23 13.23
N CYS A 126 8.41 -7.83 13.49
CA CYS A 126 7.66 -8.27 14.66
C CYS A 126 7.39 -9.80 14.61
N ASN A 127 8.19 -10.58 15.34
CA ASN A 127 8.09 -12.05 15.44
C ASN A 127 7.58 -12.52 16.82
N ASN A 128 6.68 -11.76 17.43
CA ASN A 128 5.97 -12.19 18.64
C ASN A 128 4.59 -12.74 18.29
N THR A 129 3.91 -13.35 19.26
CA THR A 129 2.58 -13.98 19.10
C THR A 129 1.54 -13.10 18.42
N TYR A 130 1.63 -11.78 18.57
CA TYR A 130 0.68 -10.83 17.99
C TYR A 130 1.23 -10.11 16.75
N HIS A 131 2.45 -10.42 16.28
CA HIS A 131 3.08 -9.69 15.18
C HIS A 131 3.04 -8.16 15.35
N THR A 132 3.13 -7.67 16.59
CA THR A 132 2.96 -6.24 16.91
C THR A 132 4.22 -5.63 17.51
N ILE A 133 4.37 -4.30 17.44
CA ILE A 133 5.50 -3.61 18.06
C ILE A 133 5.42 -3.81 19.59
N LYS A 134 6.49 -4.35 20.19
CA LYS A 134 6.54 -4.67 21.63
C LYS A 134 6.98 -3.48 22.49
N ASN A 135 7.92 -2.68 22.02
CA ASN A 135 8.57 -1.62 22.78
C ASN A 135 8.42 -0.26 22.07
N GLY A 136 8.63 0.83 22.80
CA GLY A 136 8.54 2.19 22.25
C GLY A 136 7.11 2.76 22.20
N ARG A 137 7.01 4.00 21.69
CA ARG A 137 5.79 4.82 21.74
C ARG A 137 4.61 4.25 20.95
N PHE A 138 4.93 3.52 19.88
CA PHE A 138 3.96 2.90 18.98
C PHE A 138 3.77 1.41 19.27
N SER A 139 4.15 0.95 20.47
CA SER A 139 3.82 -0.40 20.93
C SER A 139 2.32 -0.57 21.15
N TYR A 140 1.82 -1.77 20.81
CA TYR A 140 0.43 -2.21 21.04
C TYR A 140 -0.62 -1.16 20.65
N ILE A 141 -0.42 -0.48 19.51
CA ILE A 141 -1.41 0.44 18.96
C ILE A 141 -2.67 -0.34 18.61
N SER A 142 -3.81 0.02 19.19
CA SER A 142 -5.05 -0.74 19.01
C SER A 142 -5.63 -0.57 17.61
N VAL A 143 -6.13 -1.65 17.03
CA VAL A 143 -7.07 -1.62 15.91
C VAL A 143 -8.49 -1.47 16.47
N MET A 144 -9.34 -0.70 15.79
CA MET A 144 -10.73 -0.56 16.23
C MET A 144 -11.45 -1.92 16.19
N LYS A 145 -11.94 -2.33 17.35
CA LYS A 145 -12.80 -3.50 17.54
C LYS A 145 -14.26 -3.13 17.33
N ASN A 146 -15.11 -4.12 17.02
CA ASN A 146 -16.55 -3.94 16.82
C ASN A 146 -16.86 -2.86 15.76
N ALA A 147 -16.11 -2.86 14.66
CA ALA A 147 -16.18 -1.86 13.60
C ALA A 147 -17.53 -1.85 12.84
N VAL A 148 -18.40 -2.84 13.08
CA VAL A 148 -19.69 -3.03 12.39
C VAL A 148 -20.65 -1.83 12.47
N ASN A 149 -20.59 -1.07 13.57
CA ASN A 149 -21.41 0.14 13.75
C ASN A 149 -20.71 1.41 13.25
N PHE A 150 -19.41 1.30 12.92
CA PHE A 150 -18.58 2.43 12.52
C PHE A 150 -18.32 2.45 11.02
N SER A 151 -18.18 1.29 10.38
CA SER A 151 -17.82 1.13 8.97
C SER A 151 -18.69 0.07 8.31
N THR A 152 -18.94 0.21 7.01
CA THR A 152 -19.55 -0.81 6.16
C THR A 152 -18.53 -1.84 5.66
N VAL A 153 -17.24 -1.50 5.74
CA VAL A 153 -16.11 -2.36 5.37
C VAL A 153 -15.30 -2.66 6.63
N TYR A 154 -15.18 -3.93 6.98
CA TYR A 154 -14.48 -4.44 8.17
C TYR A 154 -14.13 -5.92 7.94
N SER A 155 -13.24 -6.48 8.76
CA SER A 155 -12.82 -7.88 8.65
C SER A 155 -13.88 -8.85 9.18
N PRO A 156 -13.80 -10.15 8.83
CA PRO A 156 -14.60 -11.20 9.44
C PRO A 156 -14.62 -11.17 10.98
N GLN A 157 -13.54 -10.73 11.61
CA GLN A 157 -13.38 -10.61 13.06
C GLN A 157 -14.00 -9.31 13.61
N GLY A 158 -14.69 -8.52 12.79
CA GLY A 158 -15.29 -7.25 13.21
C GLY A 158 -14.26 -6.19 13.59
N LEU A 159 -13.01 -6.33 13.13
CA LEU A 159 -11.99 -5.30 13.26
C LEU A 159 -12.07 -4.35 12.08
N LEU A 160 -11.61 -3.11 12.25
CA LEU A 160 -11.50 -2.14 11.15
C LEU A 160 -10.31 -2.52 10.25
N ARG A 161 -10.50 -3.61 9.51
CA ARG A 161 -9.54 -4.26 8.62
C ARG A 161 -10.20 -4.69 7.30
N SER A 162 -9.38 -5.07 6.32
CA SER A 162 -9.85 -5.57 5.03
C SER A 162 -10.80 -6.77 5.19
N PRO A 163 -11.86 -6.89 4.37
CA PRO A 163 -12.81 -8.00 4.43
C PRO A 163 -12.21 -9.39 4.18
N TRP A 164 -11.03 -9.46 3.58
CA TRP A 164 -10.29 -10.69 3.30
C TRP A 164 -9.12 -10.94 4.27
N ASN A 165 -8.93 -10.06 5.26
CA ASN A 165 -7.90 -10.23 6.29
C ASN A 165 -8.54 -10.89 7.52
N THR A 166 -8.10 -12.09 7.87
CA THR A 166 -8.67 -12.84 9.00
C THR A 166 -7.90 -12.71 10.32
N ASP A 167 -6.89 -11.85 10.39
CA ASP A 167 -6.11 -11.64 11.60
C ASP A 167 -7.00 -11.14 12.76
N PRO A 168 -7.17 -11.91 13.87
CA PRO A 168 -7.96 -11.50 15.03
C PRO A 168 -7.21 -10.56 15.98
N THR A 169 -5.94 -10.26 15.70
CA THR A 169 -5.09 -9.47 16.60
C THR A 169 -5.68 -8.06 16.81
N PRO A 170 -5.92 -7.62 18.06
CA PRO A 170 -6.54 -6.33 18.34
C PRO A 170 -5.55 -5.14 18.28
N TYR A 171 -4.35 -5.37 17.74
CA TYR A 171 -3.25 -4.43 17.67
C TYR A 171 -2.75 -4.31 16.22
N MET A 172 -2.13 -3.19 15.90
CA MET A 172 -1.45 -2.97 14.64
C MET A 172 -0.36 -4.04 14.45
N THR A 173 -0.36 -4.69 13.28
CA THR A 173 0.55 -5.81 12.99
C THR A 173 1.50 -5.53 11.84
N ARG A 174 2.71 -6.11 11.94
CA ARG A 174 3.79 -6.09 10.94
C ARG A 174 4.41 -7.49 10.83
N SER A 175 4.88 -7.83 9.64
CA SER A 175 5.66 -9.05 9.39
C SER A 175 6.62 -8.79 8.25
N ASN A 176 7.86 -9.26 8.41
CA ASN A 176 8.85 -9.30 7.33
C ASN A 176 8.76 -10.59 6.49
N THR A 177 7.75 -11.43 6.76
CA THR A 177 7.55 -12.71 6.07
C THR A 177 6.17 -12.81 5.44
N ILE A 178 6.10 -13.62 4.39
CA ILE A 178 4.86 -14.09 3.77
C ILE A 178 4.86 -15.60 3.92
N TYR A 179 3.94 -16.12 4.73
CA TYR A 179 3.82 -17.53 5.10
C TYR A 179 5.12 -18.16 5.63
N GLY A 180 5.84 -17.41 6.48
CA GLY A 180 7.10 -17.84 7.08
C GLY A 180 8.33 -17.69 6.16
N VAL A 181 8.13 -17.23 4.93
CA VAL A 181 9.20 -16.97 3.97
C VAL A 181 9.59 -15.49 4.05
N ILE A 182 10.87 -15.21 4.28
CA ILE A 182 11.38 -13.83 4.36
C ILE A 182 11.15 -13.12 3.03
N ASN A 183 10.56 -11.93 3.11
CA ASN A 183 10.45 -11.05 1.97
C ASN A 183 11.79 -10.32 1.75
N ASN A 184 12.54 -10.81 0.75
CA ASN A 184 13.87 -10.38 0.36
C ASN A 184 13.87 -9.38 -0.81
N LEU A 185 12.75 -8.71 -1.09
CA LEU A 185 12.74 -7.53 -1.95
C LEU A 185 13.32 -6.32 -1.19
N LYS A 186 13.83 -5.34 -1.94
CA LYS A 186 14.24 -4.04 -1.38
C LYS A 186 13.11 -3.02 -1.55
N PRO A 187 13.03 -2.00 -0.66
CA PRO A 187 12.28 -0.79 -0.95
C PRO A 187 12.66 -0.23 -2.32
N SER A 188 11.72 0.47 -2.97
CA SER A 188 12.00 1.07 -4.28
C SER A 188 13.17 2.06 -4.18
N GLY A 189 14.07 1.95 -5.16
CA GLY A 189 15.35 2.63 -5.17
C GLY A 189 15.41 3.81 -6.12
N CYS A 190 16.60 4.42 -6.20
CA CYS A 190 16.89 5.55 -7.06
C CYS A 190 16.53 5.32 -8.55
N SER A 191 16.60 4.08 -9.05
CA SER A 191 16.30 3.77 -10.46
C SER A 191 14.84 4.05 -10.81
N GLU A 192 13.90 3.69 -9.93
CA GLU A 192 12.47 3.89 -10.18
C GLU A 192 12.05 5.35 -10.00
N TYR A 193 12.75 6.07 -9.11
CA TYR A 193 12.61 7.50 -8.91
C TYR A 193 13.12 8.26 -10.14
N HIS A 194 14.29 7.89 -10.66
CA HIS A 194 14.85 8.46 -11.88
C HIS A 194 13.94 8.18 -13.09
N ARG A 195 13.40 6.95 -13.21
CA ARG A 195 12.41 6.62 -14.23
C ARG A 195 11.15 7.49 -14.11
N ALA A 196 10.66 7.72 -12.90
CA ALA A 196 9.52 8.62 -12.67
C ALA A 196 9.80 10.04 -13.20
N MET A 197 11.00 10.57 -12.95
CA MET A 197 11.44 11.87 -13.47
C MET A 197 11.53 11.93 -15.02
N GLY A 198 11.56 10.79 -15.69
CA GLY A 198 11.62 10.68 -17.16
C GLY A 198 10.28 10.80 -17.87
N PHE A 199 9.14 10.64 -17.18
CA PHE A 199 7.83 10.72 -17.81
C PHE A 199 7.45 12.16 -18.19
N ARG A 200 6.68 12.30 -19.27
CA ARG A 200 6.24 13.57 -19.84
C ARG A 200 4.72 13.67 -19.99
N ASP A 201 4.00 12.73 -19.40
CA ASP A 201 2.55 12.68 -19.39
C ASP A 201 2.03 12.19 -18.04
N TRP A 202 0.87 12.70 -17.63
CA TRP A 202 0.24 12.38 -16.35
C TRP A 202 -0.06 10.89 -16.20
N LYS A 203 -0.55 10.25 -17.27
CA LYS A 203 -0.94 8.84 -17.26
C LYS A 203 0.22 7.94 -16.82
N ASN A 204 1.36 8.04 -17.49
CA ASN A 204 2.50 7.17 -17.23
C ASN A 204 3.20 7.55 -15.92
N LEU A 205 3.26 8.84 -15.58
CA LEU A 205 3.77 9.27 -14.28
C LEU A 205 2.93 8.72 -13.12
N ALA A 206 1.60 8.89 -13.16
CA ALA A 206 0.70 8.42 -12.12
C ALA A 206 0.77 6.90 -11.98
N LYS A 207 0.89 6.16 -13.09
CA LYS A 207 1.13 4.71 -13.07
C LYS A 207 2.45 4.37 -12.37
N GLN A 208 3.55 5.02 -12.71
CA GLN A 208 4.86 4.79 -12.09
C GLN A 208 4.84 5.13 -10.59
N LEU A 209 4.19 6.23 -10.21
CA LEU A 209 4.03 6.63 -8.81
C LEU A 209 3.16 5.65 -8.03
N ASN A 210 2.15 5.04 -8.64
CA ASN A 210 1.32 4.03 -7.99
C ASN A 210 2.01 2.66 -7.89
N SER A 211 2.89 2.32 -8.84
CA SER A 211 3.55 1.01 -8.90
C SER A 211 5.02 1.09 -8.48
N ASN A 212 5.95 1.26 -9.41
CA ASN A 212 7.35 0.90 -9.17
C ASN A 212 8.08 1.93 -8.30
N ALA A 213 7.74 3.22 -8.39
CA ALA A 213 8.31 4.24 -7.52
C ALA A 213 7.79 4.09 -6.07
N HIS A 214 6.52 3.70 -5.90
CA HIS A 214 6.01 3.29 -4.59
C HIS A 214 6.69 2.01 -4.09
N GLY A 215 6.93 1.09 -5.02
CA GLY A 215 7.55 -0.21 -4.79
C GLY A 215 6.69 -1.12 -3.93
N HIS A 216 7.36 -2.07 -3.29
CA HIS A 216 6.75 -3.10 -2.46
C HIS A 216 6.79 -2.79 -0.95
N ILE A 217 6.91 -1.51 -0.59
CA ILE A 217 7.20 -1.12 0.80
C ILE A 217 6.08 -1.52 1.77
N HIS A 218 4.84 -1.56 1.30
CA HIS A 218 3.68 -1.99 2.06
C HIS A 218 3.77 -3.46 2.44
N GLU A 219 3.98 -4.31 1.44
CA GLU A 219 4.08 -5.74 1.55
C GLU A 219 5.37 -6.17 2.28
N LEU A 220 6.43 -5.36 2.15
CA LEU A 220 7.71 -5.52 2.86
C LEU A 220 7.60 -5.32 4.37
N MET A 221 6.67 -4.49 4.84
CA MET A 221 6.44 -4.25 6.27
C MET A 221 5.21 -4.96 6.83
N GLY A 222 4.22 -5.22 5.97
CA GLY A 222 2.97 -5.87 6.33
C GLY A 222 3.12 -7.37 6.46
N GLY A 223 3.55 -8.05 5.39
CA GLY A 223 3.66 -9.51 5.35
C GLY A 223 2.34 -10.25 5.65
N SER A 224 2.34 -11.57 5.52
CA SER A 224 1.18 -12.41 5.82
C SER A 224 1.59 -13.73 6.45
N TRP A 225 0.69 -14.36 7.20
CA TRP A 225 0.98 -15.58 7.94
C TRP A 225 -0.29 -16.40 8.15
N ASN A 226 -0.13 -17.59 8.73
CA ASN A 226 -1.23 -18.50 9.02
C ASN A 226 -2.17 -18.80 7.83
N PRO A 227 -1.63 -19.25 6.67
CA PRO A 227 -2.50 -19.77 5.61
C PRO A 227 -3.07 -21.14 6.02
N ILE A 228 -4.05 -21.67 5.30
CA ILE A 228 -4.65 -22.99 5.51
C ILE A 228 -3.59 -24.11 5.41
N LEU A 229 -3.78 -25.20 6.15
CA LEU A 229 -2.85 -26.34 6.25
C LEU A 229 -2.39 -26.91 4.89
N THR A 230 -3.26 -26.93 3.88
CA THR A 230 -2.94 -27.38 2.52
C THR A 230 -1.85 -26.51 1.89
N VAL A 231 -1.84 -25.22 2.19
CA VAL A 231 -0.88 -24.23 1.70
C VAL A 231 0.41 -24.21 2.54
N LYS A 232 0.33 -24.57 3.84
CA LYS A 232 1.48 -24.66 4.77
C LYS A 232 2.52 -25.74 4.36
N LYS A 233 2.18 -26.69 3.47
CA LYS A 233 3.13 -27.75 3.06
C LYS A 233 4.29 -27.17 2.24
N PRO A 234 5.56 -27.42 2.63
CA PRO A 234 6.71 -26.97 1.86
C PRO A 234 6.71 -27.61 0.48
N VAL A 235 7.02 -26.80 -0.52
CA VAL A 235 7.00 -27.15 -1.94
C VAL A 235 8.02 -28.25 -2.22
N THR A 236 7.59 -29.36 -2.84
CA THR A 236 8.48 -30.44 -3.29
C THR A 236 8.89 -30.36 -4.77
N ASN A 237 8.62 -29.27 -5.54
CA ASN A 237 9.18 -29.00 -6.90
C ASN A 237 8.77 -27.62 -7.50
N PRO A 238 9.37 -27.07 -8.60
CA PRO A 238 10.77 -26.80 -8.95
C PRO A 238 11.09 -25.28 -8.96
N ILE A 239 10.30 -24.40 -8.32
CA ILE A 239 10.69 -22.99 -8.19
C ILE A 239 11.60 -22.89 -6.97
N THR A 240 12.91 -22.88 -7.21
CA THR A 240 13.92 -22.86 -6.14
C THR A 240 14.58 -21.49 -6.05
N GLY A 241 14.87 -21.04 -4.83
CA GLY A 241 15.60 -19.79 -4.60
C GLY A 241 14.73 -18.53 -4.72
N LYS A 242 15.31 -17.46 -5.28
CA LYS A 242 14.76 -16.10 -5.29
C LYS A 242 13.40 -16.00 -5.99
N ASP A 243 13.17 -16.82 -7.01
CA ASP A 243 12.01 -16.77 -7.90
C ASP A 243 10.71 -17.21 -7.21
N ALA A 244 10.79 -18.11 -6.23
CA ALA A 244 9.64 -18.54 -5.43
C ALA A 244 9.16 -17.43 -4.49
N TYR A 245 10.06 -16.52 -4.09
CA TYR A 245 9.81 -15.49 -3.09
C TYR A 245 9.07 -14.29 -3.69
N GLU A 246 9.54 -13.79 -4.83
CA GLU A 246 8.87 -12.71 -5.56
C GLU A 246 7.48 -13.15 -6.02
N PHE A 247 7.36 -14.41 -6.46
CA PHE A 247 6.09 -14.99 -6.87
C PHE A 247 5.09 -15.11 -5.71
N LEU A 248 5.48 -15.64 -4.56
CA LEU A 248 4.60 -15.76 -3.40
C LEU A 248 4.10 -14.38 -2.94
N HIS A 249 5.03 -13.43 -2.90
CA HIS A 249 4.78 -12.06 -2.50
C HIS A 249 3.77 -11.35 -3.41
N ALA A 250 4.04 -11.34 -4.71
CA ALA A 250 3.14 -10.71 -5.68
C ALA A 250 1.78 -11.40 -5.69
N THR A 251 1.75 -12.73 -5.59
CA THR A 251 0.50 -13.49 -5.67
C THR A 251 -0.45 -13.20 -4.52
N GLU A 252 0.02 -13.19 -3.26
CA GLU A 252 -0.86 -12.94 -2.10
C GLU A 252 -1.59 -11.60 -2.24
N SER A 253 -0.90 -10.56 -2.74
CA SER A 253 -1.47 -9.21 -2.89
C SER A 253 -2.76 -9.14 -3.73
N TYR A 254 -3.01 -10.17 -4.55
CA TYR A 254 -4.17 -10.29 -5.42
C TYR A 254 -5.31 -11.14 -4.85
N SER A 255 -5.18 -11.69 -3.64
CA SER A 255 -6.27 -12.41 -2.93
C SER A 255 -7.55 -11.56 -2.83
N LYS A 256 -7.38 -10.24 -2.65
CA LYS A 256 -8.46 -9.24 -2.68
C LYS A 256 -9.29 -9.26 -3.96
N ILE A 257 -8.71 -9.63 -5.11
CA ILE A 257 -9.43 -9.71 -6.38
C ILE A 257 -10.38 -10.90 -6.37
N LEU A 258 -9.95 -12.08 -5.90
CA LEU A 258 -10.87 -13.22 -5.76
C LEU A 258 -12.00 -12.93 -4.79
N TRP A 259 -11.70 -12.20 -3.71
CA TRP A 259 -12.76 -11.76 -2.79
C TRP A 259 -13.79 -10.90 -3.52
N ARG A 260 -13.38 -9.94 -4.38
CA ARG A 260 -14.31 -9.12 -5.17
C ARG A 260 -15.14 -9.94 -6.16
N TYR A 261 -14.55 -10.93 -6.79
CA TYR A 261 -15.23 -11.84 -7.73
C TYR A 261 -16.06 -12.94 -7.05
N ASN A 262 -16.11 -12.99 -5.71
CA ASN A 262 -16.78 -14.01 -4.90
C ASN A 262 -16.17 -15.42 -4.99
N TYR A 263 -14.96 -15.58 -5.53
CA TYR A 263 -14.22 -16.84 -5.48
C TYR A 263 -13.65 -17.11 -4.07
N LEU A 264 -13.15 -16.07 -3.40
CA LEU A 264 -12.66 -16.16 -2.02
C LEU A 264 -13.80 -15.79 -1.06
N VAL A 265 -14.23 -16.75 -0.24
CA VAL A 265 -15.31 -16.61 0.72
C VAL A 265 -14.72 -16.47 2.12
N CYS A 266 -15.19 -15.49 2.87
CA CYS A 266 -14.71 -15.21 4.22
C CYS A 266 -15.81 -15.48 5.24
N PRO A 267 -15.48 -15.98 6.45
CA PRO A 267 -16.47 -16.25 7.48
C PRO A 267 -17.28 -15.02 7.86
N GLU A 268 -18.58 -15.17 8.05
CA GLU A 268 -19.42 -14.07 8.52
C GLU A 268 -19.37 -13.97 10.04
N LYS A 269 -18.62 -13.00 10.57
CA LYS A 269 -18.69 -12.49 11.97
C LYS A 269 -18.83 -13.57 13.05
N ILE A 270 -18.03 -14.62 12.98
CA ILE A 270 -18.11 -15.71 13.95
C ILE A 270 -17.41 -15.27 15.25
N SER A 271 -18.19 -15.01 16.30
CA SER A 271 -17.69 -14.67 17.65
C SER A 271 -16.72 -15.72 18.24
N LYS A 272 -16.79 -16.96 17.74
CA LYS A 272 -15.83 -18.06 18.01
C LYS A 272 -14.41 -17.70 17.60
N CYS A 273 -14.22 -17.06 16.44
CA CYS A 273 -12.92 -16.77 15.84
C CYS A 273 -12.16 -15.60 16.49
N LEU A 274 -12.73 -14.96 17.52
CA LEU A 274 -12.08 -13.86 18.26
C LEU A 274 -11.13 -14.34 19.36
N SER A 275 -11.24 -15.60 19.80
CA SER A 275 -10.36 -16.13 20.84
C SER A 275 -9.08 -16.70 20.24
N SER A 276 -7.96 -16.50 20.92
CA SER A 276 -6.66 -17.09 20.55
C SER A 276 -6.68 -18.61 20.44
N SER A 277 -7.67 -19.28 21.05
CA SER A 277 -7.85 -20.73 20.98
C SER A 277 -8.24 -21.25 19.59
N TYR A 278 -8.69 -20.38 18.68
CA TYR A 278 -9.08 -20.72 17.31
C TYR A 278 -8.16 -20.07 16.26
N TYR A 279 -6.95 -19.67 16.67
CA TYR A 279 -5.97 -19.06 15.78
C TYR A 279 -5.61 -19.97 14.59
N ASP A 280 -5.61 -21.29 14.77
CA ASP A 280 -5.35 -22.29 13.73
C ASP A 280 -6.64 -22.98 13.21
N ASP A 281 -7.82 -22.46 13.51
CA ASP A 281 -9.08 -23.03 13.02
C ASP A 281 -9.33 -22.56 11.57
N ASP A 282 -9.26 -23.50 10.62
CA ASP A 282 -9.49 -23.21 9.18
C ASP A 282 -10.90 -22.63 8.95
N ASP A 283 -11.88 -22.91 9.81
CA ASP A 283 -13.24 -22.31 9.75
C ASP A 283 -13.23 -20.79 10.02
N CYS A 284 -12.12 -20.25 10.53
CA CYS A 284 -11.92 -18.84 10.82
C CYS A 284 -11.14 -18.09 9.73
N LEU A 285 -10.72 -18.78 8.66
CA LEU A 285 -9.94 -18.22 7.57
C LEU A 285 -10.80 -18.01 6.32
N CYS A 286 -10.41 -17.05 5.47
CA CYS A 286 -11.00 -16.92 4.15
C CYS A 286 -10.49 -18.06 3.26
N GLN A 287 -11.40 -18.68 2.50
CA GLN A 287 -11.10 -19.80 1.62
C GLN A 287 -11.91 -19.82 0.34
N CYS A 288 -11.38 -20.43 -0.71
CA CYS A 288 -12.18 -20.86 -1.85
C CYS A 288 -12.81 -22.22 -1.57
N THR A 289 -14.04 -22.42 -2.01
CA THR A 289 -14.77 -23.68 -1.89
C THR A 289 -15.08 -24.24 -3.29
N ALA A 290 -15.40 -25.53 -3.39
CA ALA A 290 -15.85 -26.09 -4.66
C ALA A 290 -17.05 -25.33 -5.25
N GLU A 291 -17.95 -24.87 -4.37
CA GLU A 291 -19.10 -24.03 -4.74
C GLU A 291 -18.66 -22.66 -5.27
N SER A 292 -17.74 -21.97 -4.59
CA SER A 292 -17.31 -20.63 -5.02
C SER A 292 -16.53 -20.66 -6.33
N LEU A 293 -15.79 -21.75 -6.61
CA LEU A 293 -14.99 -21.95 -7.82
C LEU A 293 -15.83 -22.37 -9.04
N GLN A 294 -17.08 -22.80 -8.86
CA GLN A 294 -18.04 -23.10 -9.94
C GLN A 294 -17.50 -24.06 -11.02
N ASP A 295 -16.81 -25.13 -10.58
CA ASP A 295 -16.15 -26.12 -11.46
C ASP A 295 -15.13 -25.54 -12.46
N GLN A 296 -14.73 -24.28 -12.30
CA GLN A 296 -13.74 -23.64 -13.16
C GLN A 296 -12.32 -24.10 -12.78
N THR A 297 -11.48 -24.26 -13.80
CA THR A 297 -10.07 -24.58 -13.59
C THR A 297 -9.30 -23.36 -13.07
N PRO A 298 -8.14 -23.56 -12.40
CA PRO A 298 -7.29 -22.46 -11.95
C PRO A 298 -6.98 -21.42 -13.02
N ILE A 299 -6.58 -21.86 -14.22
CA ILE A 299 -6.25 -20.94 -15.32
C ILE A 299 -7.48 -20.14 -15.79
N GLN A 300 -8.68 -20.73 -15.79
CA GLN A 300 -9.90 -20.00 -16.15
C GLN A 300 -10.18 -18.86 -15.18
N ILE A 301 -10.05 -19.10 -13.87
CA ILE A 301 -10.28 -18.09 -12.83
C ILE A 301 -9.20 -17.00 -12.86
N ILE A 302 -7.92 -17.37 -12.88
CA ILE A 302 -6.81 -16.40 -12.87
C ILE A 302 -6.88 -15.52 -14.14
N SER A 303 -7.30 -16.09 -15.27
CA SER A 303 -7.47 -15.35 -16.52
C SER A 303 -8.70 -14.43 -16.51
N SER A 304 -9.86 -14.92 -16.06
CA SER A 304 -11.11 -14.15 -16.06
C SER A 304 -11.08 -12.96 -15.08
N THR A 305 -10.34 -13.11 -13.98
CA THR A 305 -10.10 -12.05 -12.98
C THR A 305 -9.03 -11.05 -13.39
N GLY A 306 -8.28 -11.34 -14.46
CA GLY A 306 -7.18 -10.48 -14.93
C GLY A 306 -5.92 -10.51 -14.07
N ILE A 307 -5.89 -11.30 -12.99
CA ILE A 307 -4.74 -11.44 -12.07
C ILE A 307 -3.49 -11.83 -12.85
N ILE A 308 -3.62 -12.72 -13.83
CA ILE A 308 -2.49 -13.24 -14.62
C ILE A 308 -1.64 -12.12 -15.23
N LYS A 309 -2.24 -10.99 -15.61
CA LYS A 309 -1.53 -9.85 -16.24
C LYS A 309 -0.66 -9.07 -15.25
N SER A 310 -0.86 -9.29 -13.96
CA SER A 310 -0.19 -8.54 -12.89
C SER A 310 0.85 -9.39 -12.15
N LEU A 311 0.94 -10.69 -12.46
CA LEU A 311 1.93 -11.59 -11.87
C LEU A 311 3.24 -11.54 -12.66
N VAL A 312 4.35 -11.61 -11.94
CA VAL A 312 5.69 -11.86 -12.52
C VAL A 312 5.98 -13.35 -12.36
N PHE A 313 6.56 -13.97 -13.39
CA PHE A 313 6.91 -15.38 -13.36
C PHE A 313 8.24 -15.64 -14.07
N PHE A 314 8.89 -16.75 -13.72
CA PHE A 314 10.20 -17.12 -14.25
C PHE A 314 10.13 -18.45 -15.00
N ASP A 315 10.81 -18.54 -16.14
CA ASP A 315 10.97 -19.80 -16.86
C ASP A 315 11.89 -20.77 -16.11
N LYS A 316 12.01 -22.02 -16.57
CA LYS A 316 12.86 -23.04 -15.94
C LYS A 316 14.37 -22.68 -15.88
N ASN A 317 14.78 -21.65 -16.63
CA ASN A 317 16.15 -21.16 -16.65
C ASN A 317 16.32 -19.89 -15.78
N GLY A 318 15.28 -19.48 -15.05
CA GLY A 318 15.28 -18.27 -14.22
C GLY A 318 15.10 -16.97 -15.01
N ASN A 319 14.64 -17.03 -16.27
CA ASN A 319 14.37 -15.81 -17.04
C ASN A 319 12.98 -15.28 -16.74
N GLU A 320 12.86 -13.99 -16.48
CA GLU A 320 11.57 -13.33 -16.27
C GLU A 320 10.69 -13.40 -17.53
N ILE A 321 9.46 -13.87 -17.36
CA ILE A 321 8.42 -13.87 -18.38
C ILE A 321 7.54 -12.64 -18.16
N THR A 322 7.75 -11.63 -18.99
CA THR A 322 7.04 -10.34 -18.92
C THR A 322 5.71 -10.32 -19.69
N SER A 323 5.37 -11.42 -20.38
CA SER A 323 4.12 -11.55 -21.14
C SER A 323 3.52 -12.94 -20.98
N TRP A 324 2.32 -12.98 -20.43
CA TRP A 324 1.47 -14.18 -20.31
C TRP A 324 0.70 -14.49 -21.59
N GLN A 325 0.92 -13.70 -22.64
CA GLN A 325 0.30 -13.88 -23.95
C GLN A 325 1.31 -14.40 -24.97
N ASN A 326 0.84 -15.32 -25.81
CA ASN A 326 1.55 -15.75 -27.00
C ASN A 326 1.70 -14.57 -27.96
N LYS A 327 2.94 -14.32 -28.42
CA LYS A 327 3.27 -13.18 -29.28
C LYS A 327 2.47 -13.17 -30.59
N THR A 328 2.13 -14.34 -31.12
CA THR A 328 1.46 -14.54 -32.40
C THR A 328 -0.06 -14.55 -32.26
N SER A 329 -0.62 -15.43 -31.41
CA SER A 329 -2.07 -15.55 -31.27
C SER A 329 -2.68 -14.47 -30.39
N LYS A 330 -1.87 -13.76 -29.58
CA LYS A 330 -2.31 -12.85 -28.51
C LYS A 330 -3.17 -13.51 -27.43
N SER A 331 -3.41 -14.82 -27.52
CA SER A 331 -4.09 -15.60 -26.50
C SER A 331 -3.17 -15.81 -25.29
N LEU A 332 -3.76 -16.01 -24.12
CA LEU A 332 -3.00 -16.41 -22.93
C LEU A 332 -2.35 -17.78 -23.14
N TYR A 333 -1.23 -18.01 -22.46
CA TYR A 333 -0.57 -19.31 -22.44
C TYR A 333 -1.35 -20.29 -21.55
N ASP A 334 -1.95 -21.31 -22.16
CA ASP A 334 -2.48 -22.47 -21.44
C ASP A 334 -1.35 -23.42 -20.99
N VAL A 335 -0.22 -23.40 -21.72
CA VAL A 335 1.04 -24.07 -21.36
C VAL A 335 2.13 -23.01 -21.33
N LEU A 336 2.79 -22.86 -20.18
CA LEU A 336 3.79 -21.82 -19.96
C LEU A 336 5.04 -22.10 -20.80
N PRO A 337 5.67 -21.06 -21.40
CA PRO A 337 6.90 -21.24 -22.16
C PRO A 337 7.97 -21.97 -21.36
N GLY A 338 8.46 -23.08 -21.88
CA GLY A 338 9.52 -23.89 -21.25
C GLY A 338 9.04 -24.99 -20.30
N TYR A 339 7.74 -25.07 -20.03
CA TYR A 339 7.12 -26.06 -19.15
C TYR A 339 6.25 -27.06 -19.93
N THR A 340 6.05 -28.24 -19.35
CA THR A 340 5.04 -29.22 -19.78
C THR A 340 3.64 -28.77 -19.35
N ILE A 341 2.61 -29.45 -19.86
CA ILE A 341 1.21 -29.19 -19.48
C ILE A 341 0.97 -29.45 -18.00
N ASP A 342 1.54 -30.53 -17.45
CA ASP A 342 1.38 -30.90 -16.04
C ASP A 342 2.09 -29.91 -15.13
N GLU A 343 3.30 -29.46 -15.50
CA GLU A 343 4.02 -28.42 -14.77
C GLU A 343 3.29 -27.08 -14.79
N SER A 344 2.74 -26.68 -15.94
CA SER A 344 1.96 -25.44 -16.07
C SER A 344 0.70 -25.50 -15.20
N ASN A 345 -0.02 -26.62 -15.24
CA ASN A 345 -1.20 -26.84 -14.39
C ASN A 345 -0.85 -26.80 -12.90
N ALA A 346 0.28 -27.37 -12.49
CA ALA A 346 0.76 -27.31 -11.11
C ALA A 346 1.08 -25.88 -10.66
N ILE A 347 1.67 -25.06 -11.55
CA ILE A 347 1.93 -23.63 -11.28
C ILE A 347 0.61 -22.87 -11.11
N PHE A 348 -0.34 -23.03 -12.02
CA PHE A 348 -1.65 -22.38 -11.90
C PHE A 348 -2.42 -22.81 -10.65
N GLN A 349 -2.37 -24.10 -10.31
CA GLN A 349 -2.93 -24.60 -9.06
C GLN A 349 -2.28 -23.93 -7.85
N ARG A 350 -0.95 -23.76 -7.86
CA ARG A 350 -0.24 -23.10 -6.76
C ARG A 350 -0.61 -21.63 -6.62
N ILE A 351 -0.81 -20.91 -7.73
CA ILE A 351 -1.32 -19.53 -7.72
C ILE A 351 -2.66 -19.51 -7.00
N MET A 352 -3.58 -20.40 -7.37
CA MET A 352 -4.88 -20.49 -6.73
C MET A 352 -4.79 -20.85 -5.25
N ASP A 353 -3.91 -21.78 -4.85
CA ASP A 353 -3.74 -22.14 -3.44
C ASP A 353 -3.34 -20.93 -2.59
N ILE A 354 -2.42 -20.09 -3.08
CA ILE A 354 -1.98 -18.86 -2.39
C ILE A 354 -3.13 -17.84 -2.33
N LEU A 355 -3.80 -17.62 -3.45
CA LEU A 355 -4.90 -16.66 -3.60
C LEU A 355 -6.14 -17.02 -2.77
N CYS A 356 -6.40 -18.31 -2.63
CA CYS A 356 -7.52 -18.87 -1.89
C CYS A 356 -7.25 -19.01 -0.40
N SER A 357 -6.09 -18.57 0.10
CA SER A 357 -5.72 -18.71 1.50
C SER A 357 -4.86 -17.55 1.98
N PRO A 358 -5.37 -16.30 1.97
CA PRO A 358 -4.61 -15.12 2.42
C PRO A 358 -4.19 -15.19 3.90
N GLY A 359 -4.91 -15.98 4.71
CA GLY A 359 -4.66 -16.10 6.15
C GLY A 359 -4.78 -14.75 6.86
N HIS A 360 -3.76 -14.45 7.67
CA HIS A 360 -3.61 -13.21 8.40
C HIS A 360 -2.69 -12.27 7.62
N ILE A 361 -3.14 -11.03 7.41
CA ILE A 361 -2.40 -10.01 6.65
C ILE A 361 -2.00 -8.90 7.62
N GLY A 362 -0.72 -8.50 7.61
CA GLY A 362 -0.26 -7.38 8.41
C GLY A 362 -0.86 -6.06 7.94
N ASP A 363 -1.09 -5.14 8.88
CA ASP A 363 -1.84 -3.93 8.60
C ASP A 363 -1.22 -3.10 7.48
N MET A 364 0.12 -3.08 7.36
CA MET A 364 0.85 -2.33 6.33
C MET A 364 0.70 -2.83 4.90
N PHE A 365 0.24 -4.06 4.68
CA PHE A 365 0.28 -4.71 3.37
C PHE A 365 -0.70 -4.07 2.37
N GLN A 366 -1.95 -3.81 2.77
CA GLN A 366 -3.01 -3.50 1.81
C GLN A 366 -3.91 -2.35 2.28
N ALA A 367 -5.24 -2.47 2.12
CA ALA A 367 -6.21 -1.40 2.35
C ALA A 367 -6.28 -0.86 3.80
N THR A 368 -5.52 -1.44 4.72
CA THR A 368 -5.45 -1.08 6.15
C THR A 368 -4.15 -0.40 6.54
N SER A 369 -3.28 -0.08 5.58
CA SER A 369 -1.92 0.40 5.82
C SER A 369 -1.85 1.67 6.69
N THR A 370 -2.90 2.48 6.67
CA THR A 370 -3.04 3.66 7.55
C THR A 370 -3.11 3.37 9.05
N ASN A 371 -3.36 2.12 9.45
CA ASN A 371 -3.22 1.71 10.85
C ASN A 371 -1.79 1.85 11.36
N ASP A 372 -0.82 1.82 10.44
CA ASP A 372 0.59 1.93 10.75
C ASP A 372 1.12 3.35 10.54
N VAL A 373 1.89 3.80 11.52
CA VAL A 373 2.41 5.16 11.60
C VAL A 373 3.35 5.53 10.45
N THR A 374 4.05 4.56 9.82
CA THR A 374 4.97 4.88 8.72
C THR A 374 4.23 5.22 7.41
N PHE A 375 2.93 4.89 7.30
CA PHE A 375 2.10 5.21 6.13
C PHE A 375 2.10 6.72 5.84
N TRP A 376 2.04 7.51 6.93
CA TRP A 376 1.85 8.95 6.89
C TRP A 376 3.09 9.72 6.45
N VAL A 377 4.28 9.11 6.58
CA VAL A 377 5.55 9.70 6.13
C VAL A 377 6.04 9.11 4.81
N LEU A 378 5.41 8.02 4.34
CA LEU A 378 5.75 7.35 3.08
C LEU A 378 5.24 8.14 1.87
N HIS A 379 3.95 8.47 1.82
CA HIS A 379 3.31 9.10 0.66
C HIS A 379 3.83 10.51 0.32
N PRO A 380 4.25 11.35 1.30
CA PRO A 380 4.98 12.58 1.01
C PRO A 380 6.22 12.39 0.12
N THR A 381 6.82 11.21 0.08
CA THR A 381 7.97 10.94 -0.81
C THR A 381 7.57 10.88 -2.29
N LEU A 382 6.40 10.32 -2.61
CA LEU A 382 5.87 10.32 -3.98
C LEU A 382 5.33 11.69 -4.39
N ASP A 383 4.67 12.38 -3.46
CA ASP A 383 4.24 13.77 -3.62
C ASP A 383 5.42 14.67 -4.01
N ARG A 384 6.58 14.50 -3.34
CA ARG A 384 7.81 15.22 -3.66
C ARG A 384 8.29 14.96 -5.09
N LEU A 385 8.18 13.74 -5.61
CA LEU A 385 8.53 13.44 -7.01
C LEU A 385 7.61 14.17 -7.97
N TRP A 386 6.30 14.08 -7.76
CA TRP A 386 5.33 14.76 -8.62
C TRP A 386 5.49 16.29 -8.57
N HIS A 387 5.67 16.87 -7.38
CA HIS A 387 5.93 18.31 -7.23
C HIS A 387 7.16 18.77 -7.99
N ARG A 388 8.24 17.97 -8.04
CA ARG A 388 9.43 18.32 -8.83
C ARG A 388 9.09 18.46 -10.32
N LEU A 389 8.36 17.50 -10.88
CA LEU A 389 7.97 17.54 -12.29
C LEU A 389 7.01 18.69 -12.59
N ARG A 390 6.02 18.93 -11.71
CA ARG A 390 5.11 20.08 -11.86
C ARG A 390 5.84 21.42 -11.84
N LEU A 391 6.82 21.59 -10.95
CA LEU A 391 7.63 22.81 -10.91
C LEU A 391 8.47 22.97 -12.19
N ASN A 392 9.03 21.88 -12.73
CA ASN A 392 9.76 21.93 -13.99
C ASN A 392 8.82 22.33 -15.14
N ALA A 393 7.63 21.73 -15.25
CA ALA A 393 6.65 22.05 -16.28
C ALA A 393 6.18 23.51 -16.18
N ASN A 394 5.78 23.96 -14.99
CA ASN A 394 5.33 25.34 -14.75
C ASN A 394 6.41 26.39 -15.05
N ASN A 395 7.70 26.03 -14.94
CA ASN A 395 8.83 26.90 -15.24
C ASN A 395 9.32 26.78 -16.69
N GLY A 396 8.62 26.03 -17.55
CA GLY A 396 8.99 25.82 -18.96
C GLY A 396 10.26 24.99 -19.17
N VAL A 397 10.69 24.23 -18.16
CA VAL A 397 11.88 23.39 -18.22
C VAL A 397 11.60 22.08 -18.97
N ILE A 398 10.37 21.57 -18.86
CA ILE A 398 9.89 20.41 -19.60
C ILE A 398 8.51 20.72 -20.20
N ASP A 399 8.21 20.09 -21.32
CA ASP A 399 6.84 19.96 -21.80
C ASP A 399 6.17 18.76 -21.11
N PHE A 400 4.94 18.91 -20.65
CA PHE A 400 4.23 17.89 -19.88
C PHE A 400 2.75 17.85 -20.27
N ASP A 401 2.29 16.66 -20.65
CA ASP A 401 0.90 16.40 -20.99
C ASP A 401 0.08 16.08 -19.73
N ASP A 402 -0.72 17.04 -19.28
CA ASP A 402 -1.62 16.92 -18.13
C ASP A 402 -2.93 16.17 -18.45
N THR A 403 -3.08 15.58 -19.65
CA THR A 403 -4.31 14.90 -20.06
C THR A 403 -4.65 13.73 -19.13
N TRP A 404 -5.89 13.76 -18.59
CA TRP A 404 -6.39 12.68 -17.74
C TRP A 404 -6.86 11.47 -18.57
N PRO A 405 -6.41 10.23 -18.29
CA PRO A 405 -6.67 9.06 -19.13
C PRO A 405 -8.02 8.38 -18.83
N ASP A 406 -9.13 9.11 -18.98
CA ASP A 406 -10.49 8.62 -18.65
C ASP A 406 -10.92 7.39 -19.45
N SER A 407 -10.55 7.32 -20.73
CA SER A 407 -10.95 6.22 -21.63
C SER A 407 -10.37 4.86 -21.27
N GLU A 408 -9.39 4.82 -20.37
CA GLU A 408 -8.68 3.60 -19.95
C GLU A 408 -9.05 3.14 -18.54
N GLN A 409 -9.96 3.84 -17.87
CA GLN A 409 -10.40 3.48 -16.51
C GLN A 409 -11.59 2.52 -16.54
N THR A 410 -11.63 1.64 -15.55
CA THR A 410 -12.72 0.65 -15.35
C THR A 410 -13.35 0.72 -13.96
N CYS A 411 -12.83 1.58 -13.09
CA CYS A 411 -13.22 1.71 -11.70
C CYS A 411 -13.42 3.20 -11.38
N ASN A 412 -14.53 3.53 -10.72
CA ASN A 412 -14.75 4.87 -10.20
C ASN A 412 -13.72 5.21 -9.11
N GLY A 413 -13.50 6.50 -8.87
CA GLY A 413 -12.37 7.03 -8.12
C GLY A 413 -11.16 7.36 -9.01
N HIS A 414 -11.13 6.90 -10.26
CA HIS A 414 -10.03 7.10 -11.20
C HIS A 414 -10.39 7.97 -12.40
N TYR A 415 -11.66 8.29 -12.65
CA TYR A 415 -12.02 9.24 -13.69
C TYR A 415 -11.76 10.69 -13.21
N SER A 416 -11.49 11.59 -14.15
CA SER A 416 -11.15 13.00 -13.90
C SER A 416 -12.25 13.73 -13.11
N TYR A 417 -13.51 13.48 -13.43
CA TYR A 417 -14.68 14.09 -12.79
C TYR A 417 -15.30 13.25 -11.67
N ASP A 418 -14.67 12.15 -11.28
CA ASP A 418 -15.17 11.37 -10.15
C ASP A 418 -15.10 12.20 -8.85
N PRO A 419 -16.17 12.17 -8.02
CA PRO A 419 -16.16 12.84 -6.73
C PRO A 419 -15.24 12.11 -5.76
N THR A 420 -14.45 12.89 -5.03
CA THR A 420 -13.59 12.42 -3.94
C THR A 420 -14.28 12.57 -2.59
N PRO A 421 -13.83 11.92 -1.50
CA PRO A 421 -14.41 12.14 -0.16
C PRO A 421 -13.99 13.47 0.47
N PHE A 422 -13.13 14.23 -0.19
CA PHE A 422 -12.50 15.41 0.39
C PHE A 422 -13.35 16.65 0.17
N LYS A 423 -13.54 17.42 1.23
CA LYS A 423 -14.19 18.74 1.20
C LYS A 423 -13.63 19.62 2.31
N ASN A 424 -13.73 20.93 2.12
CA ASN A 424 -13.24 21.93 3.09
C ASN A 424 -11.76 21.76 3.46
N ILE A 425 -10.96 21.24 2.51
CA ILE A 425 -9.52 21.16 2.67
C ILE A 425 -8.93 22.44 2.11
N TYR A 426 -9.22 22.81 0.88
CA TYR A 426 -8.64 24.02 0.29
C TYR A 426 -9.56 25.25 0.38
N ASP A 427 -10.82 25.06 0.80
CA ASP A 427 -11.85 26.11 0.92
C ASP A 427 -12.81 25.84 2.11
N SER A 428 -13.95 26.54 2.13
CA SER A 428 -15.03 26.39 3.12
C SER A 428 -16.42 26.22 2.50
N ASN A 429 -16.52 25.73 1.26
CA ASN A 429 -17.75 25.73 0.47
C ASN A 429 -18.64 24.51 0.71
N ASN A 430 -18.19 23.53 1.48
CA ASN A 430 -18.88 22.27 1.80
C ASN A 430 -19.23 21.42 0.55
N VAL A 431 -18.48 21.59 -0.53
CA VAL A 431 -18.57 20.80 -1.76
C VAL A 431 -17.38 19.84 -1.83
N VAL A 432 -17.61 18.62 -2.32
CA VAL A 432 -16.54 17.65 -2.55
C VAL A 432 -15.75 17.99 -3.81
N TYR A 433 -14.45 17.72 -3.80
CA TYR A 433 -13.62 17.91 -4.99
C TYR A 433 -13.75 16.73 -5.95
N THR A 434 -13.58 16.98 -7.25
CA THR A 434 -13.27 15.92 -8.22
C THR A 434 -11.76 15.68 -8.31
N ASN A 435 -11.34 14.59 -8.95
CA ASN A 435 -9.93 14.32 -9.21
C ASN A 435 -9.23 15.45 -9.95
N ILE A 436 -9.82 15.98 -11.01
CA ILE A 436 -9.22 17.07 -11.80
C ILE A 436 -9.16 18.38 -11.01
N GLN A 437 -10.16 18.67 -10.17
CA GLN A 437 -10.10 19.82 -9.26
C GLN A 437 -8.95 19.69 -8.26
N LEU A 438 -8.75 18.50 -7.68
CA LEU A 438 -7.60 18.25 -6.81
C LEU A 438 -6.29 18.35 -7.58
N TYR A 439 -6.23 17.82 -8.80
CA TYR A 439 -5.07 17.96 -9.68
C TYR A 439 -4.67 19.43 -9.84
N ASP A 440 -5.62 20.30 -10.17
CA ASP A 440 -5.37 21.73 -10.36
C ASP A 440 -4.95 22.43 -9.07
N ILE A 441 -5.60 22.10 -7.95
CA ILE A 441 -5.33 22.72 -6.65
C ILE A 441 -3.98 22.30 -6.06
N ILE A 442 -3.56 21.04 -6.27
CA ILE A 442 -2.29 20.48 -5.72
C ILE A 442 -1.09 20.93 -6.56
N ASN A 443 -1.02 22.21 -6.85
CA ASN A 443 0.02 22.80 -7.67
C ASN A 443 1.05 23.53 -6.78
N PRO A 444 2.30 23.05 -6.69
CA PRO A 444 3.31 23.64 -5.81
C PRO A 444 3.70 25.08 -6.18
N SER A 445 3.42 25.52 -7.41
CA SER A 445 3.66 26.90 -7.85
C SER A 445 2.61 27.89 -7.35
N LEU A 446 1.45 27.44 -6.86
CA LEU A 446 0.40 28.33 -6.35
C LEU A 446 0.73 28.81 -4.94
N ASP A 447 0.58 30.10 -4.67
CA ASP A 447 0.76 30.66 -3.33
C ASP A 447 -0.26 30.13 -2.31
N SER A 448 -1.45 29.77 -2.78
CA SER A 448 -2.53 29.17 -1.98
C SER A 448 -2.20 27.75 -1.49
N PHE A 449 -1.26 27.06 -2.13
CA PHE A 449 -0.89 25.70 -1.74
C PHE A 449 -0.10 25.70 -0.41
N PRO A 450 -0.48 24.89 0.60
CA PRO A 450 -0.12 25.17 1.99
C PRO A 450 1.31 24.81 2.40
N TYR A 451 2.03 23.98 1.63
CA TYR A 451 3.37 23.53 1.97
C TYR A 451 4.33 23.49 0.77
N ILE A 452 5.62 23.41 1.07
CA ILE A 452 6.71 23.15 0.12
C ILE A 452 7.62 22.06 0.69
N TYR A 453 8.47 21.47 -0.16
CA TYR A 453 9.57 20.62 0.29
C TYR A 453 10.83 21.47 0.48
N GLU A 454 11.62 21.17 1.53
CA GLU A 454 12.87 21.90 1.81
C GLU A 454 13.84 21.90 0.63
N HIS A 455 13.93 20.76 -0.07
CA HIS A 455 14.73 20.62 -1.28
C HIS A 455 14.25 19.42 -2.13
N PHE A 456 14.63 19.41 -3.40
CA PHE A 456 14.48 18.27 -4.34
C PHE A 456 15.86 17.70 -4.68
N ARG A 457 16.58 17.23 -3.66
CA ARG A 457 17.93 16.66 -3.80
C ARG A 457 17.91 15.22 -3.30
N TRP A 458 18.54 14.34 -4.08
CA TRP A 458 18.79 12.94 -3.78
C TRP A 458 20.28 12.66 -4.05
N SER A 459 21.16 13.22 -3.21
CA SER A 459 22.60 13.19 -3.45
C SER A 459 23.17 11.77 -3.56
N HIS A 460 22.60 10.82 -2.83
CA HIS A 460 22.94 9.40 -2.94
C HIS A 460 22.56 8.82 -4.31
N CYS A 461 21.41 9.19 -4.88
CA CYS A 461 21.03 8.80 -6.24
C CYS A 461 21.95 9.42 -7.30
N VAL A 462 22.33 10.69 -7.13
CA VAL A 462 23.30 11.34 -8.03
C VAL A 462 24.67 10.64 -7.97
N ALA A 463 25.10 10.20 -6.79
CA ALA A 463 26.33 9.42 -6.64
C ALA A 463 26.28 8.05 -7.36
N LEU A 464 25.07 7.52 -7.59
CA LEU A 464 24.83 6.32 -8.41
C LEU A 464 24.69 6.64 -9.92
N GLY A 465 24.92 7.88 -10.34
CA GLY A 465 24.77 8.32 -11.73
C GLY A 465 23.32 8.55 -12.16
N LEU A 466 22.39 8.62 -11.21
CA LEU A 466 20.96 8.81 -11.48
C LEU A 466 20.56 10.26 -11.14
N ASP A 467 20.55 11.13 -12.15
CA ASP A 467 20.14 12.51 -11.98
C ASP A 467 18.63 12.64 -11.74
N MET A 468 18.27 13.27 -10.63
CA MET A 468 16.89 13.48 -10.18
C MET A 468 16.38 14.90 -10.48
N SER A 469 17.11 15.66 -11.29
CA SER A 469 16.71 16.99 -11.74
C SER A 469 15.39 16.98 -12.52
N GLY A 470 15.05 15.87 -13.18
CA GLY A 470 13.89 15.77 -14.06
C GLY A 470 14.03 16.58 -15.34
N THR A 471 15.25 16.92 -15.73
CA THR A 471 15.59 17.52 -17.02
C THR A 471 16.29 16.49 -17.88
N THR A 472 16.03 16.46 -19.18
CA THR A 472 16.92 15.74 -20.10
C THR A 472 18.23 16.51 -20.18
N ASN A 473 19.36 15.83 -20.03
CA ASN A 473 20.64 16.36 -20.50
C ASN A 473 20.59 16.61 -22.01
#